data_AF-T1CK29-F1
#
_entry.id   AF-T1CK29-F1
#
_cell.length_a   1.000
_cell.length_b   1.000
_cell.length_c   1.000
_cell.angle_alpha   90.00
_cell.angle_beta   90.00
_cell.angle_gamma   90.00
#
_symmetry.space_group_name_H-M   'P 1'
#
loop_
_entity.id
_entity.type
_entity.pdbx_description
1 polymer ?
#
loop_
_entity_poly.entity_id
_entity_poly.type
_entity_poly.pdbx_seq_one_letter_code
_entity_poly.pdbx_strand_id
1 'polypeptide(L)'
;YSEVIRREREGKYLGSTVQIIPHITNEIKRRIRKVAQSDSSEILLIEVGGTVGDIESMPFLEVIEGTQQGGTEEFCSLLPCKR
;
A
#
# COMPACT_ATOMS: atom_id res chain seq x y z
N TYR A 1 -5.05 0.13 8.59
CA TYR A 1 -5.93 1.07 9.32
C TYR A 1 -5.55 1.26 10.78
N SER A 2 -5.63 0.24 11.65
CA SER A 2 -5.36 0.39 13.09
C SER A 2 -4.05 1.13 13.43
N GLU A 3 -2.95 0.80 12.75
CA GLU A 3 -1.67 1.46 12.96
C GLU A 3 -1.70 2.97 12.61
N VAL A 4 -2.39 3.36 11.55
CA VAL A 4 -2.54 4.77 11.17
C VAL A 4 -3.39 5.51 12.20
N ILE A 5 -4.49 4.92 12.64
CA ILE A 5 -5.36 5.50 13.68
C ILE A 5 -4.59 5.64 15.00
N ARG A 6 -3.77 4.64 15.36
CA ARG A 6 -2.93 4.71 16.56
C ARG A 6 -1.94 5.87 16.48
N ARG A 7 -1.25 6.03 15.34
CA ARG A 7 -0.31 7.14 15.11
C ARG A 7 -1.00 8.50 15.14
N GLU A 8 -2.23 8.57 14.65
CA GLU A 8 -3.07 9.77 14.73
C GLU A 8 -3.36 10.14 16.18
N ARG A 9 -3.83 9.19 16.99
CA ARG A 9 -4.09 9.39 18.42
C ARG A 9 -2.84 9.74 19.23
N GLU A 10 -1.67 9.31 18.78
CA GLU A 10 -0.36 9.68 19.36
C GLU A 10 0.13 11.07 18.90
N GLY A 11 -0.62 11.77 18.06
CA GLY A 11 -0.26 13.10 17.56
C GLY A 11 0.82 13.10 16.48
N LYS A 12 1.16 11.96 15.88
CA LYS A 12 2.24 11.87 14.88
C LYS A 12 1.95 12.59 13.56
N TYR A 13 0.68 12.90 13.29
CA TYR A 13 0.28 13.70 12.14
C TYR A 13 0.17 15.20 12.46
N LEU A 14 0.61 15.66 13.64
CA LEU A 14 0.69 17.07 14.04
C LEU A 14 -0.63 17.85 13.87
N GLY A 15 -1.77 17.20 14.08
CA GLY A 15 -3.10 17.78 13.89
C GLY A 15 -3.56 17.85 12.42
N SER A 16 -2.82 17.26 11.48
CA SER A 16 -3.23 17.13 10.09
C SER A 16 -4.36 16.11 9.94
N THR A 17 -5.22 16.32 8.95
CA THR A 17 -6.30 15.38 8.64
C THR A 17 -5.75 14.06 8.13
N VAL A 18 -6.09 12.96 8.80
CA VAL A 18 -5.79 11.62 8.31
C VAL A 18 -6.77 11.24 7.21
N GLN A 19 -6.22 10.79 6.08
CA GLN A 19 -6.92 10.51 4.84
C GLN A 19 -6.44 9.19 4.25
N ILE A 20 -7.23 8.56 3.37
CA ILE A 20 -6.81 7.33 2.68
C ILE A 20 -5.52 7.59 1.88
N ILE A 21 -5.54 8.60 1.03
CA ILE A 21 -4.34 9.12 0.37
C ILE A 21 -3.92 10.38 1.14
N PRO A 22 -2.67 10.50 1.60
CA PRO A 22 -1.56 9.55 1.45
C PRO A 22 -1.37 8.60 2.65
N HIS A 23 -2.12 8.74 3.75
CA HIS A 23 -1.74 8.12 5.02
C HIS A 23 -1.92 6.59 5.05
N ILE A 24 -3.03 6.09 4.51
CA ILE A 24 -3.28 4.65 4.42
C ILE A 24 -2.41 4.04 3.32
N THR A 25 -2.35 4.66 2.15
CA THR A 25 -1.54 4.16 1.02
C THR A 25 -0.05 4.12 1.37
N ASN A 26 0.49 5.12 2.06
CA ASN A 26 1.87 5.09 2.54
C ASN A 26 2.12 4.01 3.59
N GLU A 27 1.16 3.75 4.48
CA GLU A 27 1.31 2.65 5.45
C GLU A 27 1.30 1.28 4.76
N ILE A 28 0.51 1.09 3.70
CA ILE A 28 0.54 -0.12 2.87
C ILE A 28 1.90 -0.24 2.17
N LYS A 29 2.37 0.80 1.47
CA LYS A 29 3.71 0.83 0.82
C LYS A 29 4.82 0.50 1.81
N ARG A 30 4.77 1.07 3.02
CA ARG A 30 5.75 0.79 4.09
C ARG A 30 5.78 -0.69 4.48
N ARG A 31 4.63 -1.36 4.55
CA ARG A 31 4.57 -2.79 4.87
C ARG A 31 5.14 -3.64 3.74
N ILE A 32 4.80 -3.33 2.50
CA ILE A 32 5.34 -4.01 1.31
C ILE A 32 6.87 -3.93 1.30
N ARG A 33 7.42 -2.72 1.44
CA ARG A 33 8.89 -2.52 1.49
C ARG A 33 9.55 -3.22 2.66
N LYS A 34 8.88 -3.29 3.81
CA LYS A 34 9.41 -4.00 4.97
C LYS A 34 9.56 -5.50 4.68
N VAL A 35 8.62 -6.11 3.97
CA VAL A 35 8.69 -7.51 3.55
C VAL A 35 9.78 -7.71 2.49
N ALA A 36 9.85 -6.82 1.50
CA ALA A 36 10.89 -6.85 0.47
C ALA A 36 12.32 -6.68 1.03
N GLN A 37 12.48 -6.00 2.17
CA GLN A 37 13.77 -5.86 2.84
C GLN A 37 14.12 -7.05 3.75
N SER A 38 13.12 -7.77 4.28
CA SER A 38 13.36 -8.88 5.20
C SER A 38 13.79 -10.16 4.49
N ASP A 39 13.20 -10.44 3.33
CA ASP A 39 13.66 -11.48 2.42
C ASP A 39 14.42 -10.77 1.32
N SER A 40 15.72 -11.03 1.15
CA SER A 40 16.55 -10.48 0.06
C SER A 40 16.15 -11.04 -1.31
N SER A 41 14.86 -10.98 -1.62
CA SER A 41 14.22 -11.51 -2.81
C SER A 41 14.25 -10.48 -3.92
N GLU A 42 14.58 -10.92 -5.12
CA GLU A 42 14.55 -10.07 -6.33
C GLU A 42 13.11 -9.74 -6.75
N ILE A 43 12.15 -10.61 -6.41
CA ILE A 43 10.74 -10.48 -6.80
C ILE A 43 9.86 -10.71 -5.57
N LEU A 44 8.93 -9.78 -5.33
CA LEU A 44 7.89 -9.92 -4.31
C LEU A 44 6.53 -10.07 -4.98
N LEU A 45 5.89 -11.22 -4.80
CA LEU A 45 4.52 -11.46 -5.23
C LEU A 45 3.55 -11.08 -4.10
N ILE A 46 2.57 -10.23 -4.42
CA ILE A 46 1.56 -9.76 -3.46
C ILE A 46 0.20 -10.12 -4.02
N GLU A 47 -0.53 -10.97 -3.31
CA GLU A 47 -1.93 -11.23 -3.61
C GLU A 47 -2.80 -10.10 -3.02
N VAL A 48 -3.62 -9.48 -3.86
CA VAL A 48 -4.68 -8.57 -3.42
C VAL A 48 -6.01 -9.31 -3.56
N GLY A 49 -6.56 -9.75 -2.43
CA GLY A 49 -7.90 -10.31 -2.39
C GLY A 49 -8.98 -9.26 -2.65
N GLY A 50 -10.20 -9.73 -2.91
CA GLY A 50 -11.36 -8.88 -3.23
C GLY A 50 -11.68 -8.83 -4.72
N THR A 51 -12.73 -8.10 -5.09
CA THR A 51 -13.09 -7.87 -6.49
C THR A 51 -12.56 -6.52 -6.92
N VAL A 52 -12.02 -6.43 -8.14
CA VAL A 52 -11.68 -5.15 -8.74
C VAL A 52 -12.97 -4.35 -8.94
N GLY A 53 -12.99 -3.11 -8.45
CA GLY A 53 -14.18 -2.25 -8.47
C GLY A 53 -14.90 -2.16 -7.12
N ASP A 54 -14.61 -3.06 -6.18
CA ASP A 54 -15.12 -2.94 -4.81
C ASP A 54 -14.38 -1.83 -4.06
N ILE A 55 -15.11 -1.07 -3.24
CA ILE A 55 -14.58 0.06 -2.46
C ILE A 55 -13.42 -0.34 -1.53
N GLU A 56 -13.41 -1.60 -1.11
CA GLU A 56 -12.42 -2.17 -0.20
C GLU A 56 -11.05 -2.36 -0.88
N SER A 57 -11.05 -2.62 -2.18
CA SER A 57 -9.85 -2.86 -2.99
C SER A 57 -9.17 -1.55 -3.40
N MET A 58 -9.91 -0.44 -3.41
CA MET A 58 -9.46 0.87 -3.90
C MET A 58 -8.14 1.36 -3.26
N PRO A 59 -7.93 1.27 -1.93
CA PRO A 59 -6.65 1.68 -1.32
C PRO A 59 -5.45 0.85 -1.79
N PHE A 60 -5.65 -0.43 -2.14
CA PHE A 60 -4.58 -1.31 -2.62
C PHE A 60 -4.25 -1.03 -4.09
N LEU A 61 -5.27 -0.82 -4.92
CA LEU A 61 -5.08 -0.45 -6.32
C LEU A 61 -4.33 0.88 -6.45
N GLU A 62 -4.71 1.88 -5.65
CA GLU A 62 -4.03 3.19 -5.60
C GLU A 62 -2.55 3.06 -5.21
N VAL A 63 -2.21 2.12 -4.33
CA VAL A 63 -0.81 1.86 -3.96
C VAL A 63 -0.02 1.34 -5.15
N ILE A 64 -0.62 0.43 -5.92
CA ILE A 64 0.02 -0.20 -7.07
C ILE A 64 0.25 0.85 -8.17
N GLU A 65 -0.77 1.64 -8.51
CA GLU A 65 -0.67 2.74 -9.47
C GLU A 65 0.36 3.78 -9.01
N GLY A 66 0.28 4.23 -7.75
CA GLY A 66 1.21 5.22 -7.21
C GLY A 66 2.63 4.71 -6.94
N THR A 67 2.91 3.41 -7.09
CA THR A 67 4.28 2.85 -7.04
C THR A 67 4.94 2.90 -8.41
N GLN A 68 4.16 2.85 -9.50
CA GLN A 68 4.67 2.99 -10.87
C GLN A 68 5.25 4.38 -11.17
N GLN A 69 4.87 5.40 -10.38
CA GLN A 69 5.32 6.79 -10.57
C GLN A 69 6.58 7.15 -9.76
N GLY A 70 7.05 6.27 -8.87
CA GLY A 70 8.10 6.58 -7.89
C GLY A 70 9.44 5.89 -8.17
N GLY A 71 10.23 6.40 -9.11
CA GLY A 71 11.64 6.00 -9.30
C GLY A 71 11.85 4.60 -9.90
N THR A 72 13.01 4.40 -10.53
CA THR A 72 13.35 3.32 -11.48
C THR A 72 13.48 1.90 -10.90
N GLU A 73 13.14 1.66 -9.63
CA GLU A 73 13.55 0.41 -8.93
C GLU A 73 12.38 -0.47 -8.44
N GLU A 74 11.12 -0.03 -8.52
CA GLU A 74 9.96 -0.85 -8.09
C GLU A 74 8.93 -0.96 -9.23
N PHE A 75 8.96 -2.04 -10.01
CA PHE A 75 7.97 -2.33 -11.05
C PHE A 75 6.83 -3.19 -10.50
N CYS A 76 5.59 -2.68 -10.55
CA CYS A 76 4.42 -3.39 -10.08
C CYS A 76 3.50 -3.73 -11.26
N SER A 77 3.20 -5.02 -11.44
CA SER A 77 2.29 -5.51 -12.48
C SER A 77 1.08 -6.19 -11.86
N LEU A 78 -0.11 -5.90 -12.40
CA LEU A 78 -1.36 -6.52 -11.98
C LEU A 78 -1.64 -7.75 -12.83
N LEU A 79 -1.73 -8.91 -12.19
CA LEU A 79 -2.18 -10.14 -12.83
C LEU A 79 -3.62 -10.43 -12.39
N PRO A 80 -4.61 -10.28 -13.28
CA PRO A 80 -5.98 -10.61 -12.94
C PRO A 80 -6.13 -12.13 -12.78
N CYS A 81 -6.63 -12.57 -11.62
CA CYS A 81 -7.00 -13.96 -11.42
C CYS A 81 -8.29 -14.25 -12.19
N LYS A 82 -8.18 -14.85 -13.37
CA LYS A 82 -9.33 -15.44 -14.07
C LYS A 82 -9.61 -16.79 -13.43
N ARG A 83 -10.79 -16.93 -12.81
CA ARG A 83 -11.33 -18.26 -12.49
C ARG A 83 -11.68 -19.00 -13.78
#